data_AF-A0A327NW75-F1
#
_entry.id   AF-A0A327NW75-F1
#
_cell.length_a   1.000
_cell.length_b   1.000
_cell.length_c   1.000
_cell.angle_alpha   90.00
_cell.angle_beta   90.00
_cell.angle_gamma   90.00
#
_symmetry.space_group_name_H-M   'P 1'
#
loop_
_entity.id
_entity.type
_entity.pdbx_description
1 polymer ?
#
loop_
_entity_poly.entity_id
_entity_poly.type
_entity_poly.pdbx_seq_one_letter_code
_entity_poly.pdbx_strand_id
1 'polypeptide(L)'
;MTVEQVALERTFQEMGYTSMADYAVKKAREELLQELKISLEAVDSFEKKYGMAYIEFAKKFNELSQFGLFERENDSMDWRAELEVIRVVEKRLVRLTI
;
A
#
# COMPACT_ATOMS: atom_id res chain seq x y z
N MET A 1 -16.37 26.83 16.29
CA MET A 1 -15.57 26.83 15.05
C MET A 1 -15.02 28.22 14.83
N THR A 2 -13.77 28.35 14.41
CA THR A 2 -13.21 29.64 13.98
C THR A 2 -13.83 30.06 12.65
N VAL A 3 -13.72 31.35 12.29
CA VAL A 3 -14.18 31.86 10.98
C VAL A 3 -13.53 31.09 9.83
N GLU A 4 -12.25 30.75 9.97
CA GLU A 4 -11.49 29.95 9.00
C GLU A 4 -12.05 28.53 8.84
N GLN A 5 -12.41 27.87 9.96
CA GLN A 5 -13.02 26.53 9.91
C GLN A 5 -14.37 26.54 9.19
N VAL A 6 -15.17 27.60 9.38
CA VAL A 6 -16.47 27.75 8.69
C VAL A 6 -16.28 27.98 7.19
N ALA A 7 -15.29 28.80 6.81
CA ALA A 7 -14.97 29.02 5.41
C ALA A 7 -14.54 27.72 4.74
N LEU A 8 -13.65 26.95 5.38
CA LEU A 8 -13.14 25.68 4.85
C LEU A 8 -14.25 24.62 4.74
N GLU A 9 -15.13 24.50 5.73
CA GLU A 9 -16.27 23.59 5.68
C GLU A 9 -17.20 23.90 4.50
N ARG A 10 -17.48 25.18 4.25
CA ARG A 10 -18.30 25.61 3.10
C ARG A 10 -17.64 25.28 1.78
N THR A 11 -16.33 25.52 1.64
CA THR A 11 -15.59 25.17 0.43
C THR A 11 -15.69 23.68 0.13
N PHE A 12 -15.54 22.81 1.12
CA PHE A 12 -15.70 21.36 0.90
C PHE A 12 -17.14 20.97 0.53
N GLN A 13 -18.14 21.63 1.09
CA GLN A 13 -19.54 21.44 0.70
C GLN A 13 -19.81 21.88 -0.74
N GLU A 14 -19.24 23.00 -1.18
CA GLU A 14 -19.29 23.47 -2.57
C GLU A 14 -18.61 22.51 -3.54
N MET A 15 -17.55 21.81 -3.10
CA MET A 15 -16.89 20.74 -3.83
C MET A 15 -17.68 19.41 -3.85
N GLY A 16 -18.84 19.35 -3.19
CA GLY A 16 -19.71 18.17 -3.16
C GLY A 16 -19.44 17.18 -2.02
N TYR A 17 -18.62 17.55 -1.04
CA TYR A 17 -18.39 16.74 0.16
C TYR A 17 -19.40 17.06 1.26
N THR A 18 -19.75 16.06 2.06
CA THR A 18 -20.74 16.28 3.14
C THR A 18 -20.15 17.11 4.28
N SER A 19 -18.83 16.99 4.48
CA SER A 19 -18.06 17.76 5.46
C SER A 19 -16.57 17.75 5.13
N MET A 20 -15.79 18.57 5.83
CA MET A 20 -14.33 18.48 5.80
C MET A 20 -13.81 17.09 6.21
N ALA A 21 -14.51 16.42 7.13
CA ALA A 21 -14.17 15.07 7.54
C ALA A 21 -14.43 14.04 6.43
N ASP A 22 -15.54 14.17 5.68
CA ASP A 22 -15.84 13.33 4.51
C ASP A 22 -14.74 13.47 3.44
N TYR A 23 -14.32 14.71 3.15
CA TYR A 23 -13.19 14.95 2.26
C TYR A 23 -11.90 14.27 2.76
N ALA A 24 -11.56 14.46 4.04
CA ALA A 24 -10.34 13.90 4.61
C ALA A 24 -10.33 12.35 4.55
N VAL A 25 -11.46 11.70 4.83
CA VAL A 25 -11.59 10.24 4.73
C VAL A 25 -11.43 9.76 3.29
N LYS A 26 -12.12 10.39 2.33
CA LYS A 26 -12.00 10.04 0.91
C LYS A 26 -10.57 10.24 0.40
N LYS A 27 -9.95 11.36 0.73
CA LYS A 27 -8.57 11.65 0.33
C LYS A 27 -7.58 10.66 0.95
N ALA A 28 -7.72 10.34 2.23
CA ALA A 28 -6.89 9.33 2.88
C ALA A 28 -7.04 7.94 2.22
N ARG A 29 -8.26 7.57 1.81
CA ARG A 29 -8.50 6.31 1.09
C ARG A 29 -7.86 6.31 -0.29
N GLU A 30 -7.93 7.40 -1.04
CA GLU A 30 -7.27 7.52 -2.34
C GLU A 30 -5.76 7.31 -2.24
N GLU A 31 -5.11 7.98 -1.28
CA GLU A 31 -3.66 7.85 -1.07
C GLU A 31 -3.28 6.41 -0.68
N LEU A 32 -4.05 5.79 0.22
CA LEU A 32 -3.82 4.39 0.63
C LEU A 32 -4.05 3.40 -0.52
N LEU A 33 -5.05 3.61 -1.37
CA LEU A 33 -5.28 2.76 -2.55
C LEU A 33 -4.15 2.91 -3.57
N GLN A 34 -3.60 4.11 -3.73
CA GLN A 34 -2.45 4.35 -4.59
C GLN A 34 -1.18 3.67 -4.05
N GLU A 35 -0.94 3.75 -2.74
CA GLU A 35 0.16 3.02 -2.06
C GLU A 35 0.00 1.50 -2.24
N LEU A 36 -1.21 0.97 -2.01
CA LEU A 36 -1.52 -0.44 -2.21
C LEU A 36 -1.23 -0.91 -3.65
N LYS A 37 -1.63 -0.10 -4.63
CA LYS A 37 -1.41 -0.40 -6.05
C LYS A 37 0.08 -0.53 -6.37
N ILE A 38 0.90 0.41 -5.90
CA ILE A 38 2.36 0.40 -6.13
C ILE A 38 2.98 -0.88 -5.55
N SER A 39 2.65 -1.23 -4.31
CA SER A 39 3.19 -2.43 -3.68
C SER A 39 2.73 -3.72 -4.36
N LEU A 40 1.47 -3.79 -4.81
CA LEU A 40 0.96 -4.94 -5.57
C LEU A 40 1.68 -5.09 -6.92
N GLU A 41 1.94 -4.00 -7.64
CA GLU A 41 2.70 -4.01 -8.90
C GLU A 41 4.16 -4.46 -8.69
N ALA A 42 4.77 -4.05 -7.58
CA ALA A 42 6.11 -4.51 -7.20
C ALA A 42 6.13 -6.02 -6.90
N VAL A 43 5.16 -6.52 -6.11
CA VAL A 43 4.99 -7.96 -5.85
C VAL A 43 4.81 -8.75 -7.14
N ASP A 44 3.91 -8.32 -8.04
CA ASP A 44 3.69 -8.97 -9.34
C ASP A 44 4.96 -8.99 -10.20
N SER A 45 5.77 -7.92 -10.14
CA SER A 45 7.06 -7.88 -10.82
C SER A 45 8.04 -8.92 -10.28
N PHE A 46 8.09 -9.12 -8.95
CA PHE A 46 8.91 -10.15 -8.33
C PHE A 46 8.40 -11.56 -8.67
N GLU A 47 7.08 -11.79 -8.63
CA GLU A 47 6.49 -13.08 -8.99
C GLU A 47 6.80 -13.45 -10.44
N LYS A 48 6.76 -12.47 -11.37
CA LYS A 48 7.16 -12.66 -12.77
C LYS A 48 8.65 -12.90 -12.92
N LYS A 49 9.50 -12.18 -12.18
CA LYS A 49 10.98 -12.33 -12.21
C LYS A 49 11.41 -13.74 -11.78
N TYR A 50 10.73 -14.33 -10.80
CA TYR A 50 11.12 -15.62 -10.23
C TYR A 50 10.21 -16.79 -10.59
N GLY A 51 9.08 -16.52 -11.25
CA GLY A 51 8.11 -17.54 -11.67
C GLY A 51 7.47 -18.30 -10.50
N MET A 52 7.37 -17.67 -9.32
CA MET A 52 6.82 -18.28 -8.11
C MET A 52 6.34 -17.21 -7.13
N ALA A 53 5.51 -17.57 -6.16
CA ALA A 53 5.06 -16.66 -5.11
C ALA A 53 6.11 -16.47 -4.00
N TYR A 54 6.01 -15.38 -3.22
CA TYR A 54 6.95 -15.10 -2.12
C TYR A 54 7.06 -16.26 -1.13
N ILE A 55 5.94 -16.91 -0.78
CA ILE A 55 5.95 -18.01 0.19
C ILE A 55 6.73 -19.22 -0.33
N GLU A 56 6.73 -19.44 -1.64
CA GLU A 56 7.48 -20.51 -2.30
C GLU A 56 8.97 -20.15 -2.36
N PHE A 57 9.27 -18.89 -2.71
CA PHE A 57 10.61 -18.33 -2.65
C PHE A 57 11.22 -18.43 -1.25
N ALA A 58 10.47 -18.04 -0.21
CA ALA A 58 10.89 -18.05 1.19
C ALA A 58 11.16 -19.48 1.70
N LYS A 59 10.35 -20.46 1.31
CA LYS A 59 10.58 -21.88 1.65
C LYS A 59 11.85 -22.43 1.04
N LYS A 60 12.14 -22.05 -0.21
CA LYS A 60 13.32 -22.49 -0.94
C LYS A 60 14.52 -21.57 -0.70
N PHE A 61 14.40 -20.58 0.19
CA PHE A 61 15.39 -19.52 0.36
C PHE A 61 16.78 -20.07 0.66
N ASN A 62 16.90 -21.07 1.54
CA ASN A 62 18.19 -21.67 1.91
C ASN A 62 18.78 -22.57 0.82
N GLU A 63 17.94 -23.23 0.03
CA GLU A 63 18.37 -24.16 -1.03
C GLU A 63 18.80 -23.41 -2.28
N LEU A 64 18.02 -22.40 -2.66
CA LEU A 64 18.35 -21.50 -3.75
C LEU A 64 19.60 -20.67 -3.37
N SER A 65 19.91 -20.54 -2.06
CA SER A 65 21.12 -20.06 -1.37
C SER A 65 22.40 -20.02 -2.17
N GLN A 66 22.70 -21.21 -2.66
CA GLN A 66 24.07 -21.65 -2.86
C GLN A 66 24.62 -21.35 -4.25
N PHE A 67 23.80 -20.82 -5.17
CA PHE A 67 24.16 -20.77 -6.59
C PHE A 67 24.30 -19.37 -7.18
N GLY A 68 24.24 -18.28 -6.38
CA GLY A 68 24.42 -16.91 -6.89
C GLY A 68 23.39 -16.48 -7.96
N LEU A 69 22.31 -17.24 -8.13
CA LEU A 69 21.28 -17.08 -9.16
C LEU A 69 20.33 -15.89 -8.93
N PHE A 70 20.55 -15.11 -7.85
CA PHE A 70 19.62 -14.10 -7.36
C PHE A 70 20.40 -12.86 -6.91
N GLU A 71 19.90 -11.64 -7.19
CA GLU A 71 20.30 -10.40 -6.47
C GLU A 71 19.66 -10.41 -5.07
N ARG A 72 20.03 -11.45 -4.33
CA ARG A 72 19.12 -12.20 -3.47
C ARG A 72 18.68 -11.47 -2.21
N GLU A 73 19.60 -10.79 -1.56
CA GLU A 73 19.29 -10.07 -0.32
C GLU A 73 18.41 -8.87 -0.60
N ASN A 74 18.70 -8.15 -1.69
CA ASN A 74 17.97 -6.94 -2.08
C ASN A 74 16.54 -7.30 -2.50
N ASP A 75 16.38 -8.16 -3.51
CA ASP A 75 15.05 -8.52 -4.02
C ASP A 75 14.16 -9.20 -2.96
N SER A 76 14.74 -10.03 -2.09
CA SER A 76 14.00 -10.68 -0.99
C SER A 76 13.55 -9.69 0.08
N MET A 77 14.42 -8.73 0.41
CA MET A 77 14.12 -7.67 1.38
C MET A 77 13.05 -6.74 0.83
N ASP A 78 13.17 -6.32 -0.43
CA ASP A 78 12.23 -5.44 -1.10
C ASP A 78 10.86 -6.10 -1.22
N TRP A 79 10.79 -7.35 -1.70
CA TRP A 79 9.52 -8.07 -1.77
C TRP A 79 8.86 -8.22 -0.39
N ARG A 80 9.63 -8.58 0.64
CA ARG A 80 9.09 -8.67 1.99
C ARG A 80 8.58 -7.33 2.51
N ALA A 81 9.27 -6.24 2.19
CA ALA A 81 8.84 -4.90 2.56
C ALA A 81 7.50 -4.55 1.91
N GLU A 82 7.34 -4.82 0.60
CA GLU A 82 6.09 -4.57 -0.11
C GLU A 82 4.92 -5.39 0.44
N LEU A 83 5.15 -6.66 0.84
CA LEU A 83 4.12 -7.47 1.49
C LEU A 83 3.68 -6.89 2.85
N GLU A 84 4.61 -6.32 3.61
CA GLU A 84 4.27 -5.65 4.88
C GLU A 84 3.51 -4.35 4.64
N VAL A 85 3.89 -3.56 3.62
CA VAL A 85 3.16 -2.36 3.21
C VAL A 85 1.71 -2.71 2.85
N ILE A 86 1.50 -3.72 1.99
CA ILE A 86 0.17 -4.21 1.63
C ILE A 86 -0.66 -4.49 2.88
N ARG A 87 -0.12 -5.29 3.82
CA ARG A 87 -0.82 -5.66 5.05
C ARG A 87 -1.20 -4.45 5.91
N VAL A 88 -0.28 -3.48 6.05
CA VAL A 88 -0.51 -2.28 6.83
C VAL A 88 -1.56 -1.38 6.17
N VAL A 89 -1.48 -1.21 4.85
CA VAL A 89 -2.41 -0.40 4.07
C VAL A 89 -3.82 -0.98 4.08
N GLU A 90 -3.97 -2.30 3.88
CA GLU A 90 -5.25 -2.99 3.99
C GLU A 90 -5.89 -2.75 5.36
N LYS A 91 -5.12 -2.88 6.44
CA LYS A 91 -5.59 -2.62 7.81
C LYS A 91 -6.05 -1.17 8.00
N ARG A 92 -5.38 -0.20 7.37
CA ARG A 92 -5.77 1.23 7.42
C ARG A 92 -7.04 1.47 6.60
N LEU A 93 -7.17 0.89 5.41
CA LEU A 93 -8.36 0.99 4.55
C LEU A 93 -9.61 0.44 5.24
N VAL A 94 -9.50 -0.69 5.93
CA VAL A 94 -10.61 -1.26 6.73
C VAL A 94 -11.11 -0.27 7.78
N ARG A 95 -10.21 0.45 8.45
CA ARG A 95 -10.57 1.45 9.48
C ARG A 95 -11.27 2.69 8.91
N LEU A 96 -11.07 2.99 7.62
CA LEU A 96 -11.67 4.14 6.92
C LEU A 96 -12.95 3.78 6.15
N THR A 97 -13.41 2.52 6.25
CA THR A 97 -14.63 2.02 5.61
C THR A 97 -15.77 1.82 6.61
N ILE A 98 -15.45 1.79 7.91
CA ILE A 98 -16.41 1.69 9.03
C ILE A 98 -16.88 3.09 9.43
#